data_AF-A0A452UCZ9-F1
#
_entry.id   AF-A0A452UCZ9-F1
#
_cell.length_a   1.000
_cell.length_b   1.000
_cell.length_c   1.000
_cell.angle_alpha   90.00
_cell.angle_beta   90.00
_cell.angle_gamma   90.00
#
_symmetry.space_group_name_H-M   'P 1'
#
loop_
_entity.id
_entity.type
_entity.pdbx_description
1 polymer ?
#
loop_
_entity_poly.entity_id
_entity_poly.type
_entity_poly.pdbx_seq_one_letter_code
_entity_poly.pdbx_strand_id
1 'polypeptide(L)'
;LGSPATPPAVGSQTLGRPLPLWAPGSPLQMAEAGFIHCPTENEPDLAQCFFCFKELEGWEPDDDPIWAVWEHALGPGTGSVYFTKQREEHKKHSSGCAFLSVKKQFEELTLSEFLKLDKERAKNKIAKETNSKQKEFEETAKRVRGAIEQLAAVE
;
A
#
# COMPACT_ATOMS: atom_id res chain seq x y z
N LEU A 1 39.02 12.13 -18.72
CA LEU A 1 39.19 11.21 -17.57
C LEU A 1 38.71 11.93 -16.31
N GLY A 2 37.56 11.72 -15.69
CA GLY A 2 36.27 11.14 -16.03
C GLY A 2 35.33 11.74 -14.96
N SER A 3 34.25 12.41 -15.35
CA SER A 3 33.34 13.06 -14.40
C SER A 3 32.60 12.00 -13.57
N PRO A 4 32.30 12.26 -12.28
CA PRO A 4 31.65 11.29 -11.41
C PRO A 4 30.22 11.04 -11.87
N ALA A 5 29.89 9.76 -12.06
CA ALA A 5 28.53 9.32 -12.35
C ALA A 5 27.64 9.60 -11.13
N THR A 6 26.60 10.41 -11.32
CA THR A 6 25.47 10.49 -10.41
C THR A 6 24.73 9.14 -10.38
N PRO A 7 24.28 8.65 -9.21
CA PRO A 7 23.47 7.44 -9.15
C PRO A 7 22.15 7.67 -9.90
N PRO A 8 21.59 6.64 -10.57
CA PRO A 8 20.33 6.79 -11.29
C PRO A 8 19.23 7.12 -10.29
N ALA A 9 18.52 8.22 -10.56
CA ALA A 9 17.26 8.51 -9.90
C ALA A 9 16.36 7.28 -10.04
N VAL A 10 15.79 6.81 -8.93
CA VAL A 10 14.74 5.79 -8.93
C VAL A 10 13.60 6.34 -9.78
N GLY A 11 13.53 5.85 -11.02
CA GLY A 11 12.59 6.30 -12.02
C GLY A 11 11.17 6.02 -11.58
N SER A 12 10.39 7.08 -11.43
CA SER A 12 8.93 7.05 -11.40
C SER A 12 8.44 6.46 -12.73
N GLN A 13 8.14 5.16 -12.75
CA GLN A 13 7.61 4.47 -13.94
C GLN A 13 6.08 4.31 -13.92
N THR A 14 5.33 5.17 -13.21
CA THR A 14 3.86 5.02 -13.13
C THR A 14 3.06 6.17 -13.75
N LEU A 15 3.70 7.16 -14.38
CA LEU A 15 2.99 8.23 -15.10
C LEU A 15 2.69 7.80 -16.55
N GLY A 16 1.63 7.00 -16.76
CA GLY A 16 1.28 6.63 -18.13
C GLY A 16 -0.07 5.96 -18.39
N ARG A 17 -0.78 5.46 -17.38
CA ARG A 17 -2.16 4.99 -17.56
C ARG A 17 -3.12 5.93 -16.83
N PRO A 18 -4.11 6.53 -17.52
CA PRO A 18 -5.16 7.27 -16.83
C PRO A 18 -5.82 6.33 -15.83
N LEU A 19 -5.92 6.78 -14.58
CA LEU A 19 -6.72 6.07 -13.58
C LEU A 19 -8.15 5.94 -14.14
N PRO A 20 -8.80 4.78 -14.01
CA PRO A 20 -10.16 4.61 -14.49
C PRO A 20 -11.08 5.64 -13.84
N LEU A 21 -11.98 6.22 -14.64
CA LEU A 21 -12.90 7.30 -14.26
C LEU A 21 -13.84 6.95 -13.08
N TRP A 22 -13.83 5.70 -12.62
CA TRP A 22 -14.67 5.17 -11.55
C TRP A 22 -13.90 4.80 -10.28
N ALA A 23 -12.57 5.01 -10.22
CA ALA A 23 -11.78 4.74 -9.02
C ALA A 23 -12.34 5.57 -7.85
N PRO A 24 -12.92 4.94 -6.84
CA PRO A 24 -13.65 5.67 -5.85
C PRO A 24 -12.77 6.02 -4.64
N GLY A 25 -12.93 7.26 -4.16
CA GLY A 25 -11.87 7.98 -3.45
C GLY A 25 -10.99 8.73 -4.45
N SER A 26 -10.82 10.03 -4.24
CA SER A 26 -9.94 10.80 -5.12
C SER A 26 -8.54 10.17 -5.12
N PRO A 27 -7.86 10.06 -6.27
CA PRO A 27 -6.49 9.55 -6.34
C PRO A 27 -5.53 10.22 -5.35
N LEU A 28 -5.81 11.48 -5.02
CA LEU A 28 -5.10 12.26 -4.03
C LEU A 28 -5.29 11.71 -2.61
N GLN A 29 -6.52 11.44 -2.18
CA GLN A 29 -6.80 10.85 -0.85
C GLN A 29 -6.17 9.46 -0.69
N MET A 30 -6.20 8.65 -1.74
CA MET A 30 -5.54 7.34 -1.76
C MET A 30 -4.03 7.49 -1.53
N ALA A 31 -3.39 8.42 -2.25
CA ALA A 31 -1.98 8.72 -2.08
C ALA A 31 -1.66 9.29 -0.68
N GLU A 32 -2.51 10.17 -0.13
CA GLU A 32 -2.39 10.73 1.22
C GLU A 32 -2.49 9.64 2.30
N ALA A 33 -3.32 8.63 2.10
CA ALA A 33 -3.41 7.45 2.97
C ALA A 33 -2.25 6.46 2.76
N GLY A 34 -1.37 6.71 1.78
CA GLY A 34 -0.18 5.93 1.50
C GLY A 34 -0.39 4.80 0.51
N PHE A 35 -1.47 4.79 -0.26
CA PHE A 35 -1.75 3.77 -1.27
C PHE A 35 -1.21 4.13 -2.65
N ILE A 36 -0.74 3.11 -3.36
CA ILE A 36 -0.34 3.14 -4.77
C ILE A 36 -1.24 2.15 -5.52
N HIS A 37 -1.74 2.55 -6.70
CA HIS A 37 -2.51 1.66 -7.57
C HIS A 37 -1.59 0.57 -8.17
N CYS A 38 -1.95 -0.69 -7.96
CA CYS A 38 -1.16 -1.86 -8.32
C CYS A 38 -2.06 -2.95 -8.92
N PRO A 39 -2.76 -2.68 -10.04
CA PRO A 39 -3.79 -3.58 -10.57
C PRO A 39 -3.19 -4.91 -11.05
N THR A 40 -3.96 -5.99 -10.88
CA THR A 40 -3.73 -7.27 -11.56
C THR A 40 -4.79 -7.48 -12.63
N GLU A 41 -4.67 -8.55 -13.43
CA GLU A 41 -5.72 -8.90 -14.42
C GLU A 41 -7.05 -9.24 -13.74
N ASN A 42 -7.01 -9.83 -12.54
CA ASN A 42 -8.19 -10.24 -11.79
C ASN A 42 -8.69 -9.15 -10.82
N GLU A 43 -7.82 -8.25 -10.39
CA GLU A 43 -8.07 -7.25 -9.33
C GLU A 43 -7.72 -5.85 -9.87
N PRO A 44 -8.61 -5.22 -10.66
CA PRO A 44 -8.32 -3.98 -11.40
C PRO A 44 -8.22 -2.72 -10.52
N ASP A 45 -8.76 -2.76 -9.32
CA ASP A 45 -8.76 -1.68 -8.33
C ASP A 45 -7.80 -1.94 -7.15
N LEU A 46 -6.96 -2.98 -7.27
CA LEU A 46 -5.99 -3.33 -6.23
C LEU A 46 -5.08 -2.14 -5.91
N ALA A 47 -5.03 -1.78 -4.63
CA ALA A 47 -4.19 -0.73 -4.09
C ALA A 47 -3.29 -1.29 -2.98
N GLN A 48 -2.04 -0.84 -2.95
CA GLN A 48 -1.05 -1.31 -2.00
C GLN A 48 -0.44 -0.14 -1.23
N CYS A 49 -0.33 -0.25 0.09
CA CYS A 49 0.40 0.74 0.87
C CYS A 49 1.90 0.71 0.53
N PHE A 50 2.50 1.86 0.20
CA PHE A 50 3.93 1.92 -0.16
C PHE A 50 4.89 1.54 0.98
N PHE A 51 4.42 1.58 2.23
CA PHE A 51 5.24 1.42 3.43
C PHE A 51 5.08 0.05 4.10
N CYS A 52 3.84 -0.37 4.40
CA CYS A 52 3.58 -1.68 5.02
C CYS A 52 3.28 -2.78 4.00
N PHE A 53 3.13 -2.43 2.71
CA PHE A 53 2.85 -3.36 1.61
C PHE A 53 1.54 -4.15 1.75
N LYS A 54 0.62 -3.67 2.60
CA LYS A 54 -0.73 -4.22 2.69
C LYS A 54 -1.51 -3.89 1.42
N GLU A 55 -2.10 -4.92 0.83
CA GLU A 55 -2.99 -4.85 -0.34
C GLU A 55 -4.44 -4.82 0.11
N LEU A 56 -5.24 -3.98 -0.56
CA LEU A 56 -6.68 -3.85 -0.42
C LEU A 56 -7.31 -3.64 -1.80
N GLU A 57 -8.47 -4.24 -2.00
CA GLU A 57 -9.30 -4.20 -3.21
C GLU A 57 -10.77 -4.02 -2.81
N GLY A 58 -11.65 -3.85 -3.80
CA GLY A 58 -13.08 -3.67 -3.58
C GLY A 58 -13.44 -2.28 -3.10
N TRP A 59 -12.80 -1.25 -3.65
CA TRP A 59 -13.06 0.15 -3.28
C TRP A 59 -14.42 0.60 -3.80
N GLU A 60 -15.22 1.29 -2.96
CA GLU A 60 -16.58 1.73 -3.29
C GLU A 60 -16.65 3.26 -3.47
N PRO A 61 -17.47 3.80 -4.41
CA PRO A 61 -17.72 5.25 -4.60
C PRO A 61 -17.92 6.07 -3.34
N ASP A 62 -18.56 5.47 -2.34
CA ASP A 62 -18.86 6.09 -1.05
C ASP A 62 -17.67 6.05 -0.07
N ASP A 63 -16.49 5.59 -0.51
CA ASP A 63 -15.23 5.74 0.20
C ASP A 63 -14.72 7.19 0.21
N ASP A 64 -15.32 8.09 -0.58
CA ASP A 64 -15.01 9.52 -0.59
C ASP A 64 -15.89 10.34 0.38
N PRO A 65 -15.35 10.89 1.49
CA PRO A 65 -16.10 11.79 2.35
C PRO A 65 -16.33 13.17 1.71
N ILE A 66 -15.66 13.53 0.59
CA ILE A 66 -15.75 14.88 0.01
C ILE A 66 -17.15 15.20 -0.47
N TRP A 67 -17.94 14.21 -0.94
CA TRP A 67 -19.34 14.45 -1.30
C TRP A 67 -20.16 15.02 -0.12
N ALA A 68 -19.95 14.53 1.11
CA ALA A 68 -20.69 15.01 2.28
C ALA A 68 -20.22 16.39 2.80
N VAL A 69 -19.10 16.92 2.30
CA VAL A 69 -18.50 18.18 2.80
C VAL A 69 -19.05 19.42 2.11
N TRP A 70 -19.67 19.30 0.92
CA TRP A 70 -20.15 20.46 0.17
C TRP A 70 -21.35 21.18 0.78
N GLU A 71 -22.06 20.58 1.74
CA GLU A 71 -23.23 21.21 2.36
C GLU A 71 -22.96 21.77 3.77
N HIS A 72 -21.83 21.43 4.43
CA HIS A 72 -21.66 21.70 5.87
C HIS A 72 -20.30 22.29 6.32
N ALA A 73 -19.37 22.67 5.44
CA ALA A 73 -18.05 23.14 5.87
C ALA A 73 -17.57 24.43 5.19
N LEU A 74 -18.16 25.57 5.55
CA LEU A 74 -17.50 26.88 5.46
C LEU A 74 -17.70 27.68 6.76
N GLY A 75 -17.25 27.09 7.88
CA GLY A 75 -16.93 27.82 9.10
C GLY A 75 -15.40 28.02 9.18
N PRO A 76 -14.88 29.25 9.37
CA PRO A 76 -13.45 29.49 9.44
C PRO A 76 -12.94 29.23 10.87
N GLY A 77 -12.02 28.27 11.08
CA GLY A 77 -11.29 28.23 12.34
C GLY A 77 -10.59 26.95 12.79
N THR A 78 -10.81 25.79 12.18
CA THR A 78 -10.16 24.55 12.64
C THR A 78 -9.54 23.77 11.49
N GLY A 79 -8.33 24.19 11.09
CA GLY A 79 -7.45 23.34 10.29
C GLY A 79 -7.01 22.15 11.13
N SER A 80 -7.74 21.03 11.05
CA SER A 80 -7.29 19.66 11.37
C SER A 80 -8.50 18.74 11.62
N VAL A 81 -9.36 18.50 10.62
CA VAL A 81 -10.26 17.34 10.63
C VAL A 81 -10.34 16.75 9.21
N TYR A 82 -9.20 16.37 8.65
CA TYR A 82 -9.17 15.52 7.44
C TYR A 82 -8.59 14.16 7.83
N PHE A 83 -9.31 13.45 8.70
CA PHE A 83 -9.13 12.01 8.83
C PHE A 83 -9.91 11.38 7.67
N THR A 84 -9.22 11.16 6.55
CA THR A 84 -9.81 10.56 5.37
C THR A 84 -10.19 9.10 5.67
N LYS A 85 -11.35 8.65 5.19
CA LYS A 85 -11.85 7.27 5.39
C LYS A 85 -10.81 6.22 4.95
N GLN A 86 -10.05 6.50 3.90
CA GLN A 86 -8.93 5.69 3.41
C GLN A 86 -7.84 5.46 4.47
N ARG A 87 -7.55 6.47 5.30
CA ARG A 87 -6.57 6.36 6.38
C ARG A 87 -7.08 5.47 7.51
N GLU A 88 -8.37 5.53 7.82
CA GLU A 88 -8.99 4.61 8.77
C GLU A 88 -9.09 3.19 8.20
N GLU A 89 -9.37 3.02 6.91
CA GLU A 89 -9.31 1.70 6.25
C GLU A 89 -7.91 1.11 6.28
N HIS A 90 -6.87 1.92 5.99
CA HIS A 90 -5.49 1.53 6.18
C HIS A 90 -5.24 1.08 7.63
N LYS A 91 -5.71 1.84 8.62
CA LYS A 91 -5.54 1.51 10.05
C LYS A 91 -6.29 0.24 10.45
N LYS A 92 -7.49 -0.03 9.93
CA LYS A 92 -8.22 -1.28 10.19
C LYS A 92 -7.43 -2.51 9.73
N HIS A 93 -6.75 -2.39 8.60
CA HIS A 93 -6.03 -3.51 7.97
C HIS A 93 -4.53 -3.57 8.32
N SER A 94 -3.97 -2.47 8.85
CA SER A 94 -2.55 -2.33 9.19
C SER A 94 -2.33 -1.26 10.26
N SER A 95 -2.97 -1.41 11.42
CA SER A 95 -2.86 -0.46 12.55
C SER A 95 -1.42 -0.23 13.04
N GLY A 96 -0.53 -1.20 12.83
CA GLY A 96 0.89 -1.13 13.15
C GLY A 96 1.77 -0.45 12.09
N CYS A 97 1.21 0.08 11.00
CA CYS A 97 1.98 0.74 9.96
C CYS A 97 2.59 2.05 10.48
N ALA A 98 3.93 2.13 10.54
CA ALA A 98 4.64 3.30 11.07
C ALA A 98 4.36 4.58 10.25
N PHE A 99 4.00 4.46 8.97
CA PHE A 99 3.58 5.59 8.13
C PHE A 99 2.38 6.34 8.72
N LEU A 100 1.42 5.65 9.36
CA LEU A 100 0.27 6.29 10.02
C LEU A 100 0.67 7.19 11.21
N SER A 101 1.91 7.09 11.69
CA SER A 101 2.42 7.92 12.78
C SER A 101 3.27 9.12 12.29
N VAL A 102 3.56 9.20 10.98
CA VAL A 102 4.35 10.30 10.41
C VAL A 102 3.48 11.55 10.34
N LYS A 103 3.96 12.64 10.96
CA LYS A 103 3.24 13.94 11.04
C LYS A 103 3.85 15.03 10.16
N LYS A 104 5.09 14.83 9.71
CA LYS A 104 5.83 15.76 8.85
C LYS A 104 5.60 15.40 7.38
N GLN A 105 5.70 16.39 6.51
CA GLN A 105 5.82 16.10 5.08
C GLN A 105 7.16 15.40 4.80
N PHE A 106 7.25 14.64 3.71
CA PHE A 106 8.45 13.85 3.40
C PHE A 106 9.70 14.74 3.21
N GLU A 107 9.52 15.92 2.63
CA GLU A 107 10.55 16.92 2.38
C GLU A 107 11.10 17.55 3.67
N GLU A 108 10.36 17.46 4.77
CA GLU A 108 10.71 18.02 6.08
C GLU A 108 11.39 17.01 7.01
N LEU A 109 11.53 15.75 6.56
CA LEU A 109 12.21 14.72 7.33
C LEU A 109 13.71 14.97 7.34
N THR A 110 14.30 14.90 8.54
CA THR A 110 15.75 14.80 8.64
C THR A 110 16.22 13.46 8.07
N LEU A 111 17.47 13.39 7.59
CA LEU A 111 18.05 12.14 7.08
C LEU A 111 17.95 10.99 8.11
N SER A 112 18.11 11.27 9.40
CA SER A 112 17.99 10.26 10.46
C SER A 112 16.56 9.73 10.60
N GLU A 113 15.55 10.59 10.51
CA GLU A 113 14.14 10.17 10.53
C GLU A 113 13.80 9.34 9.29
N PHE A 114 14.25 9.78 8.11
CA PHE A 114 14.08 9.04 6.87
C PHE A 114 14.71 7.64 6.95
N LEU A 115 15.97 7.53 7.38
CA LEU A 115 16.67 6.24 7.47
C LEU A 115 16.01 5.30 8.50
N LYS A 116 15.43 5.83 9.59
CA LYS A 116 14.65 5.02 10.54
C LYS A 116 13.39 4.47 9.90
N LEU A 117 12.65 5.30 9.16
CA LEU A 117 11.45 4.88 8.46
C LEU A 117 11.77 3.87 7.34
N ASP A 118 12.81 4.12 6.55
CA ASP A 118 13.21 3.22 5.47
C ASP A 118 13.70 1.86 5.99
N LYS A 119 14.38 1.84 7.14
CA LYS A 119 14.71 0.59 7.84
C LYS A 119 13.45 -0.21 8.22
N GLU A 120 12.42 0.43 8.76
CA GLU A 120 11.16 -0.26 9.08
C GLU A 120 10.42 -0.72 7.83
N ARG A 121 10.43 0.09 6.76
CA ARG A 121 9.89 -0.30 5.46
C ARG A 121 10.61 -1.53 4.89
N ALA A 122 11.94 -1.57 4.95
CA ALA A 122 12.73 -2.71 4.49
C ALA A 122 12.39 -3.99 5.26
N LYS A 123 12.19 -3.91 6.59
CA LYS A 123 11.70 -5.04 7.39
C LYS A 123 10.31 -5.49 6.94
N ASN A 124 9.38 -4.56 6.70
CA ASN A 124 8.04 -4.89 6.23
C ASN A 124 8.08 -5.62 4.88
N LYS A 125 8.96 -5.17 3.96
CA LYS A 125 9.16 -5.82 2.66
C LYS A 125 9.67 -7.26 2.83
N ILE A 126 10.72 -7.44 3.64
CA ILE A 126 11.28 -8.77 3.93
C ILE A 126 10.21 -9.68 4.55
N ALA A 127 9.41 -9.17 5.49
CA ALA A 127 8.35 -9.93 6.12
C ALA A 127 7.27 -10.36 5.11
N LYS A 128 6.82 -9.47 4.21
CA LYS A 128 5.85 -9.80 3.15
C LYS A 128 6.38 -10.90 2.23
N GLU A 129 7.59 -10.73 1.70
CA GLU A 129 8.20 -11.70 0.79
C GLU A 129 8.42 -13.07 1.46
N THR A 130 8.85 -13.07 2.72
CA THR A 130 9.07 -14.30 3.50
C THR A 130 7.74 -15.04 3.74
N ASN A 131 6.69 -14.31 4.13
CA ASN A 131 5.35 -14.90 4.33
C ASN A 131 4.77 -15.45 3.02
N SER A 132 4.98 -14.79 1.87
CA SER A 132 4.55 -15.31 0.56
C SER A 132 5.24 -16.64 0.25
N LYS A 133 6.57 -16.68 0.35
CA LYS A 133 7.36 -17.88 0.10
C LYS A 133 7.02 -19.01 1.05
N GLN A 134 6.71 -18.70 2.32
CA GLN A 134 6.24 -19.69 3.28
C GLN A 134 4.93 -20.33 2.83
N LYS A 135 3.94 -19.52 2.41
CA LYS A 135 2.66 -20.03 1.89
C LYS A 135 2.84 -20.92 0.66
N GLU A 136 3.65 -20.49 -0.30
CA GLU A 136 3.98 -21.26 -1.51
C GLU A 136 4.61 -22.62 -1.16
N PHE A 137 5.51 -22.63 -0.18
CA PHE A 137 6.13 -23.85 0.32
C PHE A 137 5.09 -24.75 1.01
N GLU A 138 4.24 -24.20 1.87
CA GLU A 138 3.19 -24.94 2.57
C GLU A 138 2.18 -25.56 1.58
N GLU A 139 1.77 -24.82 0.55
CA GLU A 139 0.91 -25.33 -0.52
C GLU A 139 1.57 -26.46 -1.30
N THR A 140 2.85 -26.30 -1.62
CA THR A 140 3.63 -27.34 -2.30
C THR A 140 3.75 -28.59 -1.44
N ALA A 141 4.01 -28.43 -0.13
CA ALA A 141 4.07 -29.54 0.81
C ALA A 141 2.72 -30.28 0.91
N LYS A 142 1.59 -29.55 0.93
CA LYS A 142 0.25 -30.14 0.89
C LYS A 142 0.01 -30.95 -0.38
N ARG A 143 0.39 -30.42 -1.55
CA ARG A 143 0.27 -31.12 -2.84
C ARG A 143 1.10 -32.41 -2.86
N VAL A 144 2.36 -32.34 -2.44
CA VAL A 144 3.25 -33.52 -2.39
C VAL A 144 2.71 -34.57 -1.43
N ARG A 145 2.25 -34.18 -0.24
CA ARG A 145 1.64 -35.10 0.72
C ARG A 145 0.43 -35.81 0.12
N GLY A 146 -0.49 -35.07 -0.50
CA GLY A 146 -1.68 -35.65 -1.13
C GLY A 146 -1.32 -36.63 -2.25
N ALA A 147 -0.29 -36.35 -3.04
CA ALA A 147 0.18 -37.28 -4.07
C ALA A 147 0.76 -38.58 -3.48
N ILE A 148 1.53 -38.48 -2.38
CA ILE A 148 2.06 -39.66 -1.67
C ILE A 148 0.92 -40.53 -1.14
N GLU A 149 -0.09 -39.92 -0.53
CA GLU A 149 -1.27 -40.64 0.00
C GLU A 149 -2.07 -41.31 -1.12
N GLN A 150 -2.23 -40.65 -2.27
CA GLN A 150 -2.89 -41.24 -3.45
C GLN A 150 -2.13 -42.44 -4.01
N LEU A 151 -0.80 -42.34 -4.12
CA LEU A 151 0.03 -43.45 -4.60
C LEU A 151 -0.03 -44.65 -3.65
N ALA A 152 0.01 -44.41 -2.34
CA ALA A 152 -0.09 -45.46 -1.34
C ALA A 152 -1.47 -46.14 -1.31
N ALA A 153 -2.53 -45.49 -1.76
CA ALA A 153 -3.88 -46.04 -1.79
C ALA A 153 -4.17 -46.94 -3.02
N VAL A 154 -3.24 -46.99 -3.98
CA VAL A 154 -3.36 -47.82 -5.20
C VAL A 154 -2.63 -49.16 -5.04
N GLU A 155 -1.84 -49.34 -3.98
CA GLU A 155 -1.21 -50.61 -3.57
C GLU A 155 -2.15 -51.44 -2.67
#